data_AF-A0A2P4R5J2-F1
#
_entry.id   AF-A0A2P4R5J2-F1
#
_cell.length_a   1.000
_cell.length_b   1.000
_cell.length_c   1.000
_cell.angle_alpha   90.00
_cell.angle_beta   90.00
_cell.angle_gamma   90.00
#
_symmetry.space_group_name_H-M   'P 1'
#
loop_
_entity.id
_entity.type
_entity.pdbx_description
1 polymer ?
#
loop_
_entity_poly.entity_id
_entity_poly.type
_entity_poly.pdbx_seq_one_letter_code
_entity_poly.pdbx_strand_id
1 'polypeptide(L)' 'MNELTTEIIAALAQKQDLDEVFRHHLEIAINQLLQTELAEFLGYERYSYAGINTGNNR' A
#
# COMPACT_ATOMS: atom_id res chain seq x y z
N MET A 1 -13.35 -13.03 8.24
CA MET A 1 -13.19 -11.68 8.80
C MET A 1 -12.05 -11.04 8.04
N ASN A 2 -12.22 -9.83 7.50
CA ASN A 2 -11.15 -9.12 6.78
C ASN A 2 -10.09 -8.61 7.79
N GLU A 3 -8.83 -8.46 7.40
CA GLU A 3 -7.75 -7.93 8.26
C GLU A 3 -8.15 -6.58 8.88
N LEU A 4 -8.71 -5.69 8.07
CA LEU A 4 -9.24 -4.40 8.52
C LEU A 4 -10.31 -4.53 9.61
N THR A 5 -11.24 -5.47 9.48
CA THR A 5 -12.26 -5.70 10.52
C THR A 5 -11.67 -6.23 11.82
N THR A 6 -10.60 -7.03 11.75
CA THR A 6 -9.90 -7.52 12.95
C THR A 6 -9.16 -6.38 13.65
N GLU A 7 -8.48 -5.52 12.89
CA GLU A 7 -7.75 -4.36 13.43
C GLU A 7 -8.68 -3.31 14.03
N ILE A 8 -9.83 -3.04 13.40
CA ILE A 8 -10.84 -2.13 13.98
C ILE A 8 -11.37 -2.68 15.31
N ILE A 9 -11.64 -3.98 15.40
CA ILE A 9 -12.09 -4.60 16.65
C ILE A 9 -11.00 -4.54 17.73
N ALA A 10 -9.75 -4.76 17.35
CA ALA A 10 -8.61 -4.65 18.26
C ALA A 10 -8.40 -3.22 18.77
N ALA A 11 -8.54 -2.22 17.88
CA ALA A 11 -8.43 -0.80 18.22
C ALA A 11 -9.56 -0.36 19.16
N LEU A 12 -10.79 -0.79 18.88
CA LEU A 12 -11.95 -0.56 19.75
C LEU A 12 -11.75 -1.18 21.14
N ALA A 13 -11.26 -2.42 21.21
CA ALA A 13 -10.98 -3.10 22.48
C ALA A 13 -9.89 -2.39 23.29
N GLN A 14 -8.89 -1.80 22.62
CA GLN A 14 -7.78 -1.09 23.24
C GLN A 14 -8.08 0.41 23.49
N LYS A 15 -9.28 0.90 23.14
CA LYS A 15 -9.63 2.34 23.15
C LYS A 15 -8.61 3.20 22.40
N GLN A 16 -8.05 2.66 21.32
CA GLN A 16 -7.16 3.40 20.43
C GLN A 16 -7.96 4.41 19.61
N ASP A 17 -7.25 5.41 19.10
CA ASP A 17 -7.82 6.37 18.17
C ASP A 17 -8.08 5.70 16.82
N LEU A 18 -9.36 5.61 16.45
CA LEU A 18 -9.79 5.03 15.18
C LEU A 18 -9.33 5.88 14.00
N ASP A 19 -9.23 7.19 14.16
CA ASP A 19 -8.85 8.10 13.08
C ASP A 19 -7.42 7.77 12.60
N GLU A 20 -6.53 7.43 13.52
CA GLU A 20 -5.16 7.03 13.21
C GLU A 20 -5.09 5.67 12.51
N VAL A 21 -5.92 4.71 12.92
CA VAL A 21 -6.03 3.39 12.27
C VAL A 21 -6.51 3.55 10.83
N PHE A 22 -7.55 4.36 10.60
CA PHE A 22 -8.05 4.64 9.26
C PHE A 22 -7.02 5.41 8.41
N ARG A 23 -6.34 6.40 8.98
CA ARG A 23 -5.27 7.14 8.30
C ARG A 23 -4.17 6.20 7.82
N HIS A 24 -3.72 5.29 8.68
CA HIS A 24 -2.67 4.33 8.36
C HIS A 24 -3.07 3.37 7.23
N HIS A 25 -4.28 2.78 7.31
CA HIS A 25 -4.78 1.90 6.26
C HIS A 25 -4.97 2.61 4.92
N LEU A 26 -5.47 3.84 4.96
CA LEU A 26 -5.65 4.66 3.77
C LEU A 26 -4.30 5.01 3.13
N GLU A 27 -3.30 5.34 3.93
CA GLU A 27 -1.93 5.59 3.47
C GLU A 27 -1.33 4.35 2.78
N ILE A 28 -1.49 3.17 3.38
CA ILE A 28 -1.03 1.90 2.78
C ILE A 28 -1.74 1.65 1.45
N ALA A 29 -3.07 1.75 1.42
CA ALA A 29 -3.86 1.49 0.23
C ALA A 29 -3.50 2.43 -0.92
N ILE A 30 -3.33 3.74 -0.65
CA ILE A 30 -2.90 4.71 -1.65
C ILE A 30 -1.48 4.41 -2.14
N ASN A 31 -0.55 4.11 -1.24
CA ASN A 31 0.82 3.78 -1.63
C ASN A 31 0.89 2.50 -2.48
N GLN A 32 0.06 1.50 -2.19
CA GLN A 32 -0.05 0.29 -3.00
C GLN A 32 -0.63 0.61 -4.38
N LEU A 33 -1.72 1.39 -4.45
CA LEU A 33 -2.32 1.80 -5.71
C LEU A 33 -1.33 2.55 -6.59
N LEU A 34 -0.62 3.54 -6.05
CA LEU A 34 0.39 4.31 -6.78
C LEU A 34 1.54 3.42 -7.29
N GLN A 35 1.94 2.40 -6.51
CA GLN A 35 2.96 1.46 -6.94
C GLN A 35 2.48 0.56 -8.08
N THR A 36 1.23 0.11 -8.03
CA THR A 36 0.62 -0.68 -9.10
C THR A 36 0.47 0.14 -10.37
N GLU A 37 -0.05 1.36 -10.29
CA GLU A 37 -0.17 2.28 -11.43
C GLU A 37 1.20 2.58 -12.05
N LEU A 38 2.22 2.80 -11.21
CA LEU A 38 3.58 3.03 -11.68
C LEU A 38 4.16 1.79 -12.39
N ALA A 39 3.95 0.59 -11.84
CA ALA A 39 4.41 -0.65 -12.44
C ALA A 39 3.72 -0.92 -13.79
N GLU A 40 2.41 -0.67 -13.88
CA GLU A 40 1.65 -0.77 -15.12
C GLU A 40 2.14 0.24 -16.17
N PHE A 41 2.38 1.49 -15.74
CA PHE A 41 2.91 2.54 -16.62
C PHE A 41 4.29 2.22 -17.18
N LEU A 42 5.19 1.70 -16.32
CA LEU A 42 6.56 1.36 -16.71
C LEU A 42 6.65 0.00 -17.44
N GLY A 43 5.63 -0.85 -17.30
CA GLY A 43 5.61 -2.22 -17.83
C GLY A 43 6.50 -3.20 -17.06
N TYR A 44 6.97 -2.84 -15.86
CA TYR A 44 7.74 -3.70 -15.00
C TYR A 44 7.59 -3.31 -13.52
N GLU A 45 7.67 -4.31 -12.64
CA GLU A 45 7.63 -4.09 -11.19
C GLU A 45 8.94 -3.50 -10.64
N ARG A 46 8.85 -2.88 -9.46
CA ARG A 46 10.04 -2.36 -8.75
C ARG A 46 11.08 -3.49 -8.58
N TYR A 47 12.32 -3.19 -8.95
CA TYR A 47 13.47 -4.13 -8.94
C TYR A 47 13.39 -5.29 -9.95
N SER A 48 12.42 -5.29 -10.86
CA SER A 48 12.38 -6.28 -11.95
C SER A 48 13.58 -6.09 -12.89
N TYR A 49 14.25 -7.21 -13.21
CA TYR A 49 15.34 -7.25 -14.19
C TYR A 49 14.89 -6.78 -15.59
N ALA A 50 13.59 -6.90 -15.90
CA ALA A 50 13.03 -6.44 -17.16
C ALA A 50 13.12 -4.91 -17.35
N GLY A 51 13.20 -4.14 -16.26
CA GLY A 51 13.37 -2.68 -16.29
C GLY A 51 14.81 -2.21 -16.45
N ILE A 52 15.80 -3.07 -16.18
CA ILE A 52 17.22 -2.70 -16.18
C ILE A 52 17.67 -2.42 -17.62
N ASN A 53 18.19 -1.22 -17.86
CA ASN A 53 18.64 -0.69 -19.17
C ASN A 53 17.53 -0.23 -20.13
N THR A 54 16.28 -0.10 -19.70
CA THR A 54 15.18 0.45 -20.52
C THR A 54 15.18 1.98 -20.64
N GLY A 55 16.16 2.66 -20.04
CA GLY A 55 16.26 4.13 -20.03
C GLY A 55 15.35 4.82 -19.01
N ASN A 56 14.45 4.07 -18.36
CA ASN A 56 13.59 4.54 -17.25
C ASN A 56 14.13 4.16 -15.86
N ASN A 57 15.43 3.83 -15.75
CA ASN A 57 16.11 3.70 -14.47
C ASN A 57 16.25 5.09 -13.83
N ARG A 58 15.36 5.45 -12.91
CA ARG A 58 15.52 6.60 -12.00
C ARG A 58 15.55 6.09 -10.57
#